data_AF-A0A0K2GDJ7-F1
#
_entry.id   AF-A0A0K2GDJ7-F1
#
_cell.length_a   1.000
_cell.length_b   1.000
_cell.length_c   1.000
_cell.angle_alpha   90.00
_cell.angle_beta   90.00
_cell.angle_gamma   90.00
#
_symmetry.space_group_name_H-M   'P 1'
#
loop_
_entity.id
_entity.type
_entity.pdbx_description
1 polymer ?
#
loop_
_entity_poly.entity_id
_entity_poly.type
_entity_poly.pdbx_seq_one_letter_code
_entity_poly.pdbx_strand_id
1 'polypeptide(L)' 'MQKSDAMAPPSILPVCCLCHQVPDEDAGSPGAWTPLQDYLDRHHLSEGALSLSHTYCPSCYVEQAQAWHLPQVAPARSAA' A
#
# COMPACT_ATOMS: atom_id res chain seq x y z
N MET A 1 19.59 15.36 -31.09
CA MET A 1 18.94 15.80 -29.84
C MET A 1 18.58 14.54 -29.05
N GLN A 2 19.49 14.04 -28.21
CA GLN A 2 19.17 12.95 -27.28
C GLN A 2 18.38 13.55 -26.11
N LYS A 3 17.11 13.19 -25.94
CA LYS A 3 16.40 13.38 -24.68
C LYS A 3 16.30 12.01 -24.04
N SER A 4 17.18 11.77 -23.08
CA SER A 4 17.17 10.60 -22.23
C SER A 4 15.83 10.56 -21.50
N ASP A 5 14.89 9.74 -21.95
CA ASP A 5 13.82 9.26 -21.09
C ASP A 5 14.48 8.34 -20.06
N ALA A 6 14.94 8.95 -18.97
CA ALA A 6 15.21 8.22 -17.75
C ALA A 6 13.88 7.59 -17.35
N MET A 7 13.71 6.30 -17.67
CA MET A 7 12.72 5.45 -17.02
C MET A 7 13.07 5.51 -15.54
N ALA A 8 12.47 6.45 -14.81
CA ALA A 8 12.44 6.39 -13.36
C ALA A 8 11.94 4.98 -13.03
N PRO A 9 12.67 4.20 -12.22
CA PRO A 9 12.25 2.84 -11.91
C PRO A 9 10.81 2.92 -11.36
N PRO A 10 9.91 2.02 -11.79
CA PRO A 10 8.52 2.07 -11.35
C PRO A 10 8.51 2.03 -9.83
N SER A 11 7.85 3.02 -9.22
CA SER A 11 7.68 3.08 -7.78
C SER A 11 7.00 1.78 -7.33
N ILE A 12 7.59 1.11 -6.34
CA ILE A 12 6.99 -0.09 -5.76
C ILE A 12 5.95 0.36 -4.74
N LEU A 13 4.67 0.07 -5.00
CA LEU A 13 3.56 0.39 -4.12
C LEU A 13 3.04 -0.88 -3.43
N PRO A 14 2.99 -0.95 -2.09
CA PRO A 14 2.40 -2.07 -1.39
C PRO A 14 0.89 -2.14 -1.64
N VAL A 15 0.38 -3.32 -1.99
CA VAL A 15 -1.05 -3.59 -2.15
C VAL A 15 -1.51 -4.69 -1.19
N CYS A 16 -2.67 -4.51 -0.57
CA CYS A 16 -3.27 -5.55 0.24
C CYS A 16 -3.81 -6.68 -0.64
N CYS A 17 -3.37 -7.91 -0.39
CA CYS A 17 -3.79 -9.10 -1.13
C CYS A 17 -5.28 -9.45 -1.00
N LEU A 18 -5.99 -8.90 0.00
CA LEU A 18 -7.40 -9.23 0.25
C LEU A 18 -8.35 -8.13 -0.24
N CYS A 19 -8.09 -6.88 0.14
CA CYS A 19 -8.99 -5.77 -0.16
C CYS A 19 -8.49 -4.83 -1.26
N HIS A 20 -7.30 -5.09 -1.83
CA HIS A 20 -6.65 -4.28 -2.87
C HIS A 20 -6.47 -2.80 -2.52
N GLN A 21 -6.43 -2.49 -1.23
CA GLN A 21 -6.07 -1.15 -0.78
C GLN A 21 -4.56 -0.97 -0.76
N VAL A 22 -4.11 0.27 -0.88
CA VAL A 22 -2.72 0.72 -0.83
C VAL A 22 -2.55 1.79 0.26
N PRO A 23 -1.33 2.02 0.79
CA PRO A 23 -1.08 3.10 1.73
C PRO A 23 -1.49 4.47 1.17
N ASP A 24 -2.19 5.26 1.98
CA ASP A 24 -2.63 6.60 1.61
C ASP A 24 -1.81 7.65 2.37
N GLU A 25 -0.69 8.06 1.76
CA GLU A 25 0.22 9.06 2.32
C GLU A 25 -0.43 10.45 2.40
N ASP A 26 -1.45 10.71 1.57
CA ASP A 26 -2.15 11.99 1.48
C ASP A 26 -3.32 12.12 2.48
N ALA A 27 -3.70 11.03 3.15
CA ALA A 27 -4.85 11.01 4.07
C ALA A 27 -4.68 11.91 5.31
N GLY A 28 -3.48 12.42 5.56
CA GLY A 28 -3.14 13.23 6.75
C GLY A 28 -3.16 12.42 8.06
N SER A 29 -3.57 11.15 8.04
CA SER A 29 -3.53 10.22 9.15
C SER A 29 -2.54 9.09 8.87
N PRO A 30 -1.57 8.83 9.77
CA PRO A 30 -0.60 7.76 9.58
C PRO A 30 -1.28 6.39 9.54
N GLY A 31 -0.89 5.56 8.56
CA GLY A 31 -1.41 4.21 8.42
C GLY A 31 -2.80 4.13 7.77
N ALA A 32 -3.26 5.20 7.11
CA ALA A 32 -4.43 5.13 6.25
C ALA A 32 -4.17 4.26 5.02
N TRP A 33 -5.22 3.58 4.57
CA TRP A 33 -5.23 2.80 3.35
C TRP A 33 -6.43 3.21 2.51
N THR A 34 -6.28 3.16 1.20
CA THR A 34 -7.28 3.62 0.22
C THR A 34 -7.37 2.63 -0.95
N PRO A 35 -8.50 2.51 -1.67
CA PRO A 35 -8.57 1.67 -2.85
C PRO A 35 -7.47 2.01 -3.87
N LEU A 36 -6.86 1.00 -4.50
CA LEU A 36 -5.84 1.22 -5.52
C LEU A 36 -6.32 2.14 -6.64
N GLN A 37 -7.58 2.00 -7.09
CA GLN A 37 -8.13 2.84 -8.15
C GLN A 37 -8.16 4.33 -7.74
N ASP A 38 -8.63 4.62 -6.53
CA ASP A 38 -8.69 5.99 -6.01
C ASP A 38 -7.29 6.60 -5.87
N TYR A 39 -6.29 5.79 -5.50
CA TYR A 39 -4.89 6.21 -5.50
C TYR A 39 -4.41 6.55 -6.92
N LEU A 40 -4.63 5.66 -7.89
CA LEU A 40 -4.23 5.89 -9.29
C LEU A 40 -4.90 7.14 -9.87
N ASP A 41 -6.19 7.33 -9.63
CA ASP A 41 -6.96 8.47 -10.11
C ASP A 41 -6.45 9.79 -9.52
N ARG A 42 -6.21 9.83 -8.19
CA ARG A 42 -5.66 11.01 -7.49
C ARG A 42 -4.27 11.38 -7.97
N HIS A 43 -3.43 10.41 -8.32
CA HIS A 43 -2.07 10.65 -8.82
C HIS A 43 -1.97 10.71 -10.35
N HIS A 44 -3.09 10.59 -11.06
CA HIS A 44 -3.14 10.56 -12.53
C HIS A 44 -2.23 9.49 -13.15
N LEU A 45 -2.21 8.30 -12.54
CA LEU A 45 -1.42 7.16 -12.96
C LEU A 45 -2.29 6.13 -13.69
N SER A 46 -1.72 5.46 -14.69
CA SER A 46 -2.36 4.32 -15.35
C SER A 46 -2.05 3.01 -14.61
N GLU A 47 -2.91 2.01 -14.80
CA GLU A 47 -2.58 0.62 -14.45
C GLU A 47 -1.25 0.23 -15.13
N GLY A 48 -0.28 -0.27 -14.34
CA GLY A 48 1.06 -0.62 -14.81
C GLY A 48 2.12 0.49 -14.75
N ALA A 49 1.74 1.73 -14.37
CA ALA A 49 2.72 2.78 -14.08
C ALA A 49 3.54 2.50 -12.81
N LEU A 50 3.04 1.60 -11.95
CA LEU A 50 3.64 1.20 -10.68
C LEU A 50 3.82 -0.31 -10.64
N SER A 51 4.90 -0.74 -9.98
CA SER A 51 5.07 -2.14 -9.60
C SER A 51 4.38 -2.36 -8.26
N LEU A 52 3.53 -3.39 -8.15
CA LEU A 52 2.87 -3.69 -6.89
C LEU A 52 3.68 -4.73 -6.09
N SER A 53 3.92 -4.44 -4.81
CA SER A 53 4.40 -5.46 -3.87
C SER A 53 3.23 -5.98 -3.04
N HIS A 54 3.20 -7.29 -2.80
CA HIS A 54 2.08 -7.95 -2.13
C HIS A 54 2.27 -7.93 -0.62
N THR A 55 1.27 -7.43 0.11
CA THR A 55 1.25 -7.37 1.58
C THR A 55 -0.19 -7.50 2.12
N TYR A 56 -0.38 -7.33 3.42
CA TYR A 56 -1.69 -7.18 4.05
C TYR A 56 -1.80 -5.78 4.66
N CYS A 57 -2.94 -5.11 4.49
CA CYS A 57 -3.24 -3.94 5.31
C CYS A 57 -3.46 -4.38 6.78
N PRO A 58 -3.32 -3.47 7.76
CA PRO A 58 -3.45 -3.82 9.17
C PRO A 58 -4.75 -4.56 9.51
N SER A 59 -5.89 -4.10 8.96
CA SER A 59 -7.19 -4.72 9.21
C SER A 59 -7.24 -6.15 8.69
N CYS A 60 -6.87 -6.36 7.42
CA CYS A 60 -6.85 -7.69 6.80
C CYS A 60 -5.81 -8.61 7.45
N TYR A 61 -4.68 -8.08 7.91
CA TYR A 61 -3.69 -8.89 8.62
C TYR A 61 -4.24 -9.42 9.94
N VAL A 62 -4.93 -8.59 10.73
CA VAL A 62 -5.52 -9.01 12.02
C VAL A 62 -6.54 -10.13 11.79
N GLU A 63 -7.46 -9.94 10.84
CA GLU A 63 -8.47 -10.96 10.49
C GLU A 63 -7.80 -12.27 10.05
N GLN A 64 -6.81 -12.17 9.16
CA GLN A 64 -6.13 -13.33 8.63
C GLN A 64 -5.29 -14.05 9.68
N ALA A 65 -4.61 -13.31 10.56
CA ALA A 65 -3.82 -13.85 11.67
C ALA A 65 -4.72 -14.57 12.69
N GLN A 66 -5.92 -14.05 12.97
CA GLN A 66 -6.91 -14.73 13.81
C GLN A 66 -7.34 -16.05 13.17
N ALA A 67 -7.70 -16.04 11.88
CA ALA A 67 -8.12 -17.25 11.16
C ALA A 67 -7.02 -18.32 11.09
N TRP A 68 -5.75 -17.91 11.07
CA TRP A 68 -4.59 -18.80 11.05
C TRP A 68 -4.03 -19.14 12.42
N HIS A 69 -4.64 -18.67 13.51
CA HIS A 69 -4.16 -18.84 14.88
C HIS A 69 -2.71 -18.37 15.09
N LEU A 70 -2.30 -17.32 14.36
CA LEU A 70 -0.98 -16.71 14.55
C LEU A 70 -0.97 -15.81 15.78
N PRO A 71 0.18 -15.69 16.48
CA PRO A 71 0.34 -14.70 17.53
C PRO A 71 0.13 -13.30 16.96
N GLN A 72 -0.77 -12.54 17.57
CA GLN A 72 -1.10 -11.18 17.15
C GLN A 72 0.12 -10.27 17.36
N VAL A 73 0.59 -9.63 16.30
CA VAL A 73 1.64 -8.61 16.40
C VAL A 73 0.98 -7.35 16.97
N ALA A 74 1.19 -7.08 18.25
CA ALA A 74 0.66 -5.87 18.88
C ALA A 74 1.16 -4.62 18.12
N PRO A 75 0.32 -3.59 17.90
CA PRO A 75 0.79 -2.34 17.31
C PRO A 75 1.92 -1.79 18.17
N ALA A 76 3.00 -1.33 17.54
CA ALA A 76 4.11 -0.69 18.22
C ALA A 76 3.52 0.45 19.07
N ARG A 77 3.51 0.27 20.39
CA ARG A 77 3.09 1.31 21.33
C ARG A 77 4.00 2.51 21.08
N SER A 78 3.45 3.62 20.58
CA SER A 78 4.15 4.90 20.60
C SER A 78 4.55 5.17 22.05
N ALA A 79 5.86 5.20 22.30
CA ALA A 79 6.41 5.69 23.55
C ALA A 79 5.99 7.16 23.69
N ALA A 80 5.23 7.44 24.74
CA ALA A 80 4.96 8.80 25.21
C ALA A 80 6.18 9.36 25.93
#